data_AF-A0AAU5CUS0-F1
#
_entry.id   AF-A0AAU5CUS0-F1
#
_cell.length_a   1.000
_cell.length_b   1.000
_cell.length_c   1.000
_cell.angle_alpha   90.00
_cell.angle_beta   90.00
_cell.angle_gamma   90.00
#
_symmetry.space_group_name_H-M   'P 1'
#
loop_
_entity.id
_entity.type
_entity.pdbx_description
1 polymer ?
#
loop_
_entity_poly.entity_id
_entity_poly.type
_entity_poly.pdbx_seq_one_letter_code
_entity_poly.pdbx_strand_id
1 'polypeptide(L)'
;MRYTTFGHRTGLRVSEYALGTANFGTGWGAGAEPDEARRIFDRFAEAGGTFLDSADGYQFGESEELTGKLISTDRDHFVLATKFALGAAPQPDISKTGSSRKNMVASVEASLKRLDAAPPRGA
;
A
#
# COMPACT_ATOMS: atom_id res chain seq x y z
N MET A 1 10.83 18.31 4.35
CA MET A 1 10.86 16.94 4.88
C MET A 1 12.23 16.62 5.48
N ARG A 2 12.31 15.76 6.51
CA ARG A 2 13.54 15.09 6.94
C ARG A 2 13.51 13.61 6.52
N TYR A 3 14.67 12.99 6.35
CA TYR A 3 14.80 11.62 5.86
C TYR A 3 15.65 10.76 6.80
N THR A 4 15.31 9.48 6.90
CA THR A 4 16.01 8.48 7.72
C THR A 4 16.19 7.17 6.95
N THR A 5 17.01 6.27 7.47
CA THR A 5 17.16 4.90 6.93
C THR A 5 16.13 3.98 7.59
N PHE A 6 15.34 3.26 6.80
CA PHE A 6 14.28 2.40 7.30
C PHE A 6 14.85 1.07 7.85
N GLY A 7 14.92 0.95 9.17
CA GLY A 7 15.46 -0.24 9.83
C GLY A 7 16.98 -0.39 9.67
N HIS A 8 17.56 -1.33 10.41
CA HIS A 8 19.02 -1.42 10.55
C HIS A 8 19.74 -2.08 9.36
N ARG A 9 19.02 -2.80 8.48
CA ARG A 9 19.61 -3.68 7.45
C ARG A 9 19.08 -3.48 6.03
N THR A 10 18.14 -2.56 5.80
CA THR A 10 17.51 -2.43 4.48
C THR A 10 18.28 -1.50 3.54
N GLY A 11 18.91 -0.45 4.09
CA GLY A 11 19.52 0.63 3.30
C GLY A 11 18.53 1.58 2.63
N LEU A 12 17.21 1.37 2.79
CA LEU A 12 16.18 2.21 2.17
C LEU A 12 16.11 3.57 2.86
N ARG A 13 16.17 4.65 2.08
CA ARG A 13 15.99 6.02 2.58
C ARG A 13 14.53 6.44 2.42
N VAL A 14 13.92 6.88 3.51
CA VAL A 14 12.50 7.22 3.60
C VAL A 14 12.30 8.57 4.26
N SER A 15 11.19 9.25 3.97
CA SER A 15 10.74 10.38 4.78
C SER A 15 10.50 9.93 6.23
N GLU A 16 10.83 10.78 7.20
CA GLU A 16 10.65 10.47 8.63
C GLU A 16 9.17 10.27 9.02
N TYR A 17 8.27 10.87 8.24
CA TYR A 17 6.83 10.58 8.29
C TYR A 17 6.42 9.64 7.16
N ALA A 18 5.59 8.66 7.49
CA ALA A 18 4.90 7.81 6.53
C ALA A 18 3.46 8.30 6.34
N LEU A 19 2.98 8.29 5.10
CA LEU A 19 1.57 8.48 4.80
C LEU A 19 0.83 7.16 4.95
N GLY A 20 -0.02 7.06 5.97
CA GLY A 20 -0.96 5.95 6.12
C GLY A 20 -2.11 6.07 5.12
N THR A 21 -2.45 4.97 4.45
CA THR A 21 -3.45 4.92 3.37
C THR A 21 -4.73 4.17 3.74
N ALA A 22 -4.93 3.85 5.03
CA ALA A 22 -6.06 3.04 5.50
C ALA A 22 -7.44 3.61 5.12
N ASN A 23 -7.56 4.93 5.00
CA ASN A 23 -8.77 5.61 4.60
C ASN A 23 -8.90 5.81 3.09
N PHE A 24 -7.95 5.39 2.25
CA PHE A 24 -8.05 5.56 0.80
C PHE A 24 -9.02 4.54 0.23
N GLY A 25 -10.18 5.00 -0.25
CA GLY A 25 -11.29 4.15 -0.68
C GLY A 25 -12.50 4.29 0.24
N THR A 26 -13.59 3.63 -0.13
CA THR A 26 -14.88 3.67 0.58
C THR A 26 -15.46 2.29 0.85
N GLY A 27 -14.73 1.21 0.55
CA GLY A 27 -15.16 -0.17 0.80
C GLY A 27 -15.74 -0.44 2.20
N TRP A 28 -15.22 0.20 3.26
CA TRP A 28 -15.71 0.08 4.64
C TRP A 28 -17.00 0.88 4.94
N GLY A 29 -17.55 1.58 3.94
CA GLY A 29 -18.69 2.50 4.08
C GLY A 29 -18.30 3.91 4.48
N ALA A 30 -17.00 4.18 4.70
CA ALA A 30 -16.44 5.50 4.96
C ALA A 30 -14.95 5.54 4.58
N GLY A 31 -14.49 6.71 4.12
CA GLY A 31 -13.10 6.96 3.77
C GLY A 31 -12.98 8.11 2.78
N ALA A 32 -11.87 8.15 2.07
CA ALA A 32 -11.54 9.15 1.06
C ALA A 32 -11.82 8.59 -0.32
N GLU A 33 -12.77 9.22 -1.02
CA GLU A 33 -13.01 9.00 -2.44
C GLU A 33 -11.72 9.26 -3.26
N PRO A 34 -11.60 8.71 -4.49
CA PRO A 34 -10.37 8.78 -5.27
C PRO A 34 -9.75 10.19 -5.39
N ASP A 35 -10.57 11.22 -5.61
CA ASP A 35 -10.11 12.61 -5.74
C ASP A 35 -9.59 13.19 -4.42
N GLU A 36 -10.17 12.79 -3.28
CA GLU A 36 -9.68 13.21 -1.97
C GLU A 36 -8.40 12.45 -1.60
N ALA A 37 -8.35 11.14 -1.86
CA ALA A 37 -7.13 10.36 -1.69
C ALA A 37 -5.97 10.94 -2.52
N ARG A 38 -6.25 11.37 -3.77
CA ARG A 38 -5.30 12.08 -4.63
C ARG A 38 -4.82 13.37 -4.00
N ARG A 39 -5.72 14.25 -3.52
CA ARG A 39 -5.37 15.52 -2.86
C ARG A 39 -4.50 15.31 -1.62
N ILE A 40 -4.82 14.31 -0.79
CA ILE A 40 -4.02 13.94 0.38
C ILE A 40 -2.61 13.49 -0.04
N PHE A 41 -2.52 12.60 -1.02
CA PHE A 41 -1.25 12.08 -1.52
C PHE A 41 -0.41 13.17 -2.21
N ASP A 42 -1.01 14.02 -3.04
CA ASP A 42 -0.34 15.19 -3.63
C ASP A 42 0.27 16.07 -2.55
N ARG A 43 -0.51 16.43 -1.53
CA ARG A 43 -0.02 17.31 -0.47
C ARG A 43 1.16 16.70 0.29
N PHE A 44 1.14 15.39 0.51
CA PHE A 44 2.26 14.67 1.13
C PHE A 44 3.49 14.63 0.24
N ALA A 45 3.33 14.31 -1.04
CA ALA A 45 4.41 14.24 -2.02
C ALA A 45 5.05 15.62 -2.24
N GLU A 46 4.25 16.69 -2.41
CA GLU A 46 4.71 18.08 -2.52
C GLU A 46 5.51 18.54 -1.29
N ALA A 47 5.17 18.05 -0.10
CA ALA A 47 5.91 18.32 1.13
C ALA A 47 7.25 17.56 1.22
N GLY A 48 7.56 16.70 0.23
CA GLY A 48 8.75 15.85 0.12
C GLY A 48 8.59 14.47 0.73
N GLY A 49 7.36 14.01 1.00
CA GLY A 49 7.08 12.69 1.56
C GLY A 49 7.34 11.57 0.56
N THR A 50 8.00 10.49 1.00
CA THR A 50 8.39 9.38 0.12
C THR A 50 7.99 8.00 0.65
N PHE A 51 7.45 7.91 1.86
CA PHE A 51 7.10 6.63 2.48
C PHE A 51 5.59 6.48 2.63
N LEU A 52 5.04 5.42 2.04
CA LEU A 52 3.63 5.06 2.13
C LEU A 52 3.44 3.76 2.89
N ASP A 53 2.38 3.71 3.69
CA ASP A 53 1.97 2.54 4.46
C ASP A 53 0.54 2.12 4.06
N SER A 54 0.38 0.84 3.69
CA SER A 54 -0.89 0.24 3.28
C SER A 54 -1.08 -1.16 3.91
N ALA A 55 -2.15 -1.86 3.51
CA ALA A 55 -2.47 -3.23 3.89
C ALA A 55 -3.49 -3.85 2.93
N ASP A 56 -3.43 -5.18 2.76
CA ASP A 56 -4.42 -5.95 1.99
C ASP A 56 -5.87 -5.71 2.42
N GLY A 57 -6.12 -5.59 3.73
CA GLY A 57 -7.46 -5.41 4.29
C GLY A 57 -7.99 -3.98 4.24
N TYR A 58 -7.16 -2.97 3.95
CA TYR A 58 -7.60 -1.58 3.92
C TYR A 58 -8.61 -1.36 2.80
N GLN A 59 -9.81 -0.88 3.18
CA GLN A 59 -10.95 -0.70 2.27
C GLN A 59 -11.23 -1.93 1.40
N PHE A 60 -11.04 -3.13 1.97
CA PHE A 60 -11.17 -4.41 1.25
C PHE A 60 -10.29 -4.52 -0.01
N GLY A 61 -9.09 -3.93 0.04
CA GLY A 61 -8.11 -3.94 -1.04
C GLY A 61 -8.13 -2.70 -1.92
N GLU A 62 -9.20 -1.90 -1.88
CA GLU A 62 -9.31 -0.67 -2.68
C GLU A 62 -8.20 0.34 -2.37
N SER A 63 -7.74 0.40 -1.12
CA SER A 63 -6.62 1.25 -0.70
C SER A 63 -5.34 0.95 -1.47
N GLU A 64 -5.02 -0.32 -1.71
CA GLU A 64 -3.87 -0.71 -2.54
C GLU A 64 -4.11 -0.32 -4.00
N GLU A 65 -5.31 -0.51 -4.54
CA GLU A 65 -5.61 -0.13 -5.93
C GLU A 65 -5.47 1.38 -6.18
N LEU A 66 -5.94 2.20 -5.24
CA LEU A 66 -5.77 3.65 -5.32
C LEU A 66 -4.30 4.03 -5.14
N THR A 67 -3.62 3.47 -4.14
CA THR A 67 -2.20 3.76 -3.88
C THR A 67 -1.33 3.41 -5.10
N GLY A 68 -1.57 2.26 -5.74
CA GLY A 68 -0.86 1.85 -6.96
C GLY A 68 -1.02 2.85 -8.10
N LYS A 69 -2.26 3.29 -8.37
CA LYS A 69 -2.54 4.32 -9.39
C LYS A 69 -1.82 5.63 -9.08
N LEU A 70 -1.85 6.07 -7.82
CA LEU A 70 -1.27 7.34 -7.37
C LEU A 70 0.25 7.41 -7.56
N ILE A 71 0.96 6.30 -7.29
CA ILE A 71 2.43 6.26 -7.41
C ILE A 71 2.91 5.84 -8.81
N SER A 72 2.02 5.42 -9.70
CA SER A 72 2.38 4.80 -11.00
C SER A 72 3.29 5.66 -11.88
N THR A 73 3.13 6.99 -11.84
CA THR A 73 3.92 7.91 -12.67
C THR A 73 5.38 8.05 -12.24
N ASP A 74 5.69 7.70 -11.00
CA ASP A 74 7.04 7.76 -10.44
C ASP A 74 7.24 6.69 -9.36
N ARG A 75 7.05 5.42 -9.74
CA ARG A 75 7.03 4.30 -8.80
C ARG A 75 8.32 4.19 -8.00
N ASP A 76 9.47 4.46 -8.62
CA ASP A 76 10.80 4.31 -8.01
C ASP A 76 11.09 5.39 -6.95
N HIS A 77 10.41 6.53 -7.01
CA HIS A 77 10.55 7.60 -6.02
C HIS A 77 9.98 7.21 -4.65
N PHE A 78 8.94 6.37 -4.63
CA PHE A 78 8.21 6.03 -3.42
C PHE A 78 8.62 4.69 -2.83
N VAL A 79 8.83 4.67 -1.51
CA VAL A 79 8.90 3.43 -0.74
C VAL A 79 7.49 3.11 -0.27
N LEU A 80 7.00 1.93 -0.62
CA LEU A 80 5.67 1.45 -0.24
C LEU A 80 5.80 0.19 0.62
N ALA A 81 5.25 0.24 1.82
CA ALA A 81 5.05 -0.92 2.67
C ALA A 81 3.58 -1.34 2.63
N THR A 82 3.33 -2.65 2.51
CA THR A 82 1.98 -3.23 2.68
C THR A 82 2.04 -4.40 3.65
N LYS A 83 0.85 -4.83 4.10
CA LYS A 83 0.65 -5.86 5.13
C LYS A 83 -0.28 -6.93 4.59
N PHE A 84 -0.23 -8.10 5.22
CA PHE A 84 -1.15 -9.20 4.98
C PHE A 84 -1.64 -9.76 6.31
N ALA A 85 -2.78 -10.45 6.28
CA ALA A 85 -3.30 -11.42 7.28
C ALA A 85 -4.82 -11.28 7.44
N LEU A 86 -5.39 -10.14 7.04
CA LEU A 86 -6.81 -9.86 7.22
C LEU A 86 -7.62 -10.18 5.97
N GLY A 87 -7.02 -10.18 4.77
CA GLY A 87 -7.72 -10.44 3.53
C GLY A 87 -8.51 -9.24 3.00
N ALA A 88 -8.57 -9.12 1.67
CA ALA A 88 -9.17 -8.01 0.95
C ALA A 88 -10.66 -8.25 0.63
N ALA A 89 -11.48 -8.51 1.65
CA ALA A 89 -12.93 -8.71 1.49
C ALA A 89 -13.68 -8.38 2.78
N PRO A 90 -14.99 -8.01 2.72
CA PRO A 90 -15.82 -7.80 3.92
C PRO A 90 -15.88 -9.01 4.85
N GLN A 91 -15.93 -10.21 4.26
CA GLN A 91 -15.93 -11.49 4.96
C GLN A 91 -14.91 -12.39 4.27
N PRO A 92 -13.62 -12.30 4.65
CA PRO A 92 -12.57 -13.08 4.05
C PRO A 92 -12.71 -14.57 4.41
N ASP A 93 -12.46 -15.44 3.44
CA ASP A 93 -12.40 -16.89 3.68
C ASP A 93 -11.28 -17.22 4.67
N ILE A 94 -11.47 -18.23 5.53
CA ILE A 94 -10.46 -18.64 6.52
C ILE A 94 -9.10 -18.94 5.89
N SER A 95 -9.07 -19.45 4.66
CA SER A 95 -7.86 -19.73 3.89
C SER A 95 -7.12 -18.48 3.38
N LYS A 96 -7.74 -17.30 3.51
CA LYS A 96 -7.22 -15.98 3.14
C LYS A 96 -6.87 -15.12 4.36
N THR A 97 -6.81 -15.70 5.55
CA THR A 97 -6.50 -15.00 6.80
C THR A 97 -5.32 -15.64 7.56
N GLY A 98 -4.77 -14.88 8.52
CA GLY A 98 -3.71 -15.30 9.43
C GLY A 98 -2.31 -15.33 8.81
N SER A 99 -1.30 -15.64 9.63
CA SER A 99 0.12 -15.55 9.27
C SER A 99 0.71 -16.83 8.69
N SER A 100 -0.12 -17.74 8.17
CA SER A 100 0.36 -18.98 7.57
C SER A 100 1.18 -18.69 6.29
N ARG A 101 2.17 -19.53 5.98
CA ARG A 101 2.98 -19.39 4.75
C ARG A 101 2.11 -19.36 3.49
N LYS A 102 1.06 -20.20 3.43
CA LYS A 102 0.10 -20.23 2.32
C LYS A 102 -0.58 -18.87 2.14
N ASN A 103 -1.08 -18.29 3.23
CA ASN A 103 -1.77 -17.01 3.16
C ASN A 103 -0.81 -15.86 2.81
N MET A 104 0.38 -15.84 3.40
CA MET A 104 1.41 -14.85 3.09
C MET A 104 1.72 -14.79 1.59
N VAL A 105 2.04 -15.94 0.97
CA VAL A 105 2.37 -15.99 -0.47
C VAL A 105 1.18 -15.55 -1.31
N ALA A 106 -0.03 -16.06 -1.03
CA ALA A 106 -1.23 -15.68 -1.77
C ALA A 106 -1.56 -14.19 -1.65
N SER A 107 -1.30 -13.59 -0.48
CA SER A 107 -1.54 -12.17 -0.23
C SER A 107 -0.53 -11.29 -0.95
N VAL A 108 0.76 -11.68 -0.99
CA VAL A 108 1.79 -10.99 -1.76
C VAL A 108 1.41 -10.90 -3.24
N GLU A 109 1.03 -12.02 -3.86
CA GLU A 109 0.59 -12.04 -5.27
C GLU A 109 -0.63 -11.15 -5.51
N ALA A 110 -1.59 -11.16 -4.59
CA ALA A 110 -2.79 -10.34 -4.68
C ALA A 110 -2.48 -8.84 -4.53
N SER A 111 -1.61 -8.47 -3.59
CA SER A 111 -1.16 -7.10 -3.39
C SER A 111 -0.36 -6.59 -4.58
N LEU A 112 0.57 -7.39 -5.14
CA LEU A 112 1.32 -7.01 -6.35
C LEU A 112 0.39 -6.70 -7.52
N LYS A 113 -0.70 -7.48 -7.67
CA LYS A 113 -1.73 -7.22 -8.68
C LYS A 113 -2.50 -5.92 -8.43
N ARG A 114 -2.96 -5.68 -7.19
CA ARG A 114 -3.72 -4.44 -6.86
C ARG A 114 -2.87 -3.19 -6.98
N LEU A 115 -1.60 -3.27 -6.56
CA LEU A 115 -0.63 -2.19 -6.61
C LEU A 115 -0.07 -1.92 -8.01
N ASP A 116 -0.45 -2.72 -9.02
CA ASP A 116 0.15 -2.73 -10.35
C ASP A 116 1.70 -2.81 -10.30
N ALA A 117 2.21 -3.57 -9.33
CA ALA A 117 3.63 -3.70 -9.01
C ALA A 117 4.18 -5.09 -9.41
N ALA A 118 3.45 -5.82 -10.26
CA ALA A 118 3.90 -7.13 -10.71
C ALA A 118 5.25 -6.99 -11.44
N PRO A 119 6.27 -7.80 -11.09
CA PRO A 119 7.50 -7.82 -11.86
C PRO A 119 7.17 -8.16 -13.32
N PRO A 120 7.90 -7.61 -14.31
CA PRO A 120 7.70 -7.99 -15.70
C PRO A 120 7.80 -9.51 -15.81
N ARG A 121 6.77 -10.16 -16.37
CA ARG A 121 6.77 -11.60 -16.57
C ARG A 121 7.95 -11.97 -17.47
N GLY A 122 8.97 -12.63 -16.93
CA GLY A 122 10.06 -13.23 -17.70
C GLY A 122 11.48 -12.74 -17.44
N ALA A 123 11.84 -12.46 -16.18
CA ALA A 123 13.25 -12.46 -15.75
C ALA A 123 13.59 -13.79 -15.06
#